data_AF-A0A0K2U5H8-F1
#
_entry.id   AF-A0A0K2U5H8-F1
#
_cell.length_a   1.000
_cell.length_b   1.000
_cell.length_c   1.000
_cell.angle_alpha   90.00
_cell.angle_beta   90.00
_cell.angle_gamma   90.00
#
_symmetry.space_group_name_H-M   'P 1'
#
loop_
_entity.id
_entity.type
_entity.pdbx_description
1 polymer ?
#
loop_
_entity_poly.entity_id
_entity_poly.type
_entity_poly.pdbx_seq_one_letter_code
_entity_poly.pdbx_strand_id
1 'polypeptide(L)'
;MEAKRNLVLEMLECQKTPTEIANDLKISRTAVYSIKKRFETQGTVARKSGQGRKRTVRTKALVIRVKNYLASNPMMTVRGTAKKMNLSEVTLRRIIKDDLGTKKEEKTYRYDGHKGEEVV
;
A
#
# COMPACT_ATOMS: atom_id res chain seq x y z
N MET A 1 -0.16 -10.18 -20.15
CA MET A 1 -0.69 -9.02 -20.92
C MET A 1 0.40 -8.05 -21.37
N GLU A 2 1.56 -7.98 -20.71
CA GLU A 2 2.69 -7.16 -21.19
C GLU A 2 3.45 -7.78 -22.37
N ALA A 3 3.60 -9.10 -22.40
CA ALA A 3 4.27 -9.82 -23.50
C ALA A 3 3.71 -9.46 -24.90
N LYS A 4 2.38 -9.40 -25.07
CA LYS A 4 1.77 -8.97 -26.34
C LYS A 4 2.11 -7.54 -26.74
N ARG A 5 2.40 -6.64 -25.79
CA ARG A 5 2.76 -5.25 -26.05
C ARG A 5 4.22 -5.09 -26.43
N ASN A 6 5.09 -5.91 -25.83
CA ASN A 6 6.49 -6.00 -26.26
C ASN A 6 6.57 -6.48 -27.71
N LEU A 7 5.80 -7.53 -28.06
CA LEU A 7 5.70 -8.00 -29.44
C LEU A 7 5.21 -6.92 -30.42
N VAL A 8 4.27 -6.05 -29.99
CA VAL A 8 3.86 -4.89 -30.80
C VAL A 8 5.03 -3.96 -31.06
N LEU A 9 5.88 -3.68 -30.07
CA LEU A 9 7.05 -2.83 -30.26
C LEU A 9 8.09 -3.48 -31.17
N GLU A 10 8.42 -4.74 -30.95
CA GLU A 10 9.35 -5.49 -31.81
C GLU A 10 8.89 -5.47 -33.27
N MET A 11 7.59 -5.69 -33.52
CA MET A 11 7.04 -5.61 -34.87
C MET A 11 7.06 -4.19 -35.46
N LEU A 12 6.88 -3.16 -34.63
CA LEU A 12 7.02 -1.76 -35.05
C LEU A 12 8.47 -1.41 -35.39
N GLU A 13 9.45 -1.95 -34.65
CA GLU A 13 10.88 -1.83 -34.94
C GLU A 13 11.25 -2.52 -36.26
N CYS A 14 10.63 -3.68 -36.54
CA CYS A 14 10.72 -4.35 -37.84
C CYS A 14 9.93 -3.66 -38.97
N GLN A 15 9.48 -2.41 -38.77
CA GLN A 15 8.74 -1.59 -39.75
C GLN A 15 7.44 -2.20 -40.28
N LYS A 16 6.83 -3.15 -39.56
CA LYS A 16 5.49 -3.64 -39.93
C LYS A 16 4.45 -2.54 -39.76
N THR A 17 3.43 -2.55 -40.61
CA THR A 17 2.34 -1.59 -40.50
C THR A 17 1.44 -1.91 -39.30
N PRO A 18 0.83 -0.90 -38.65
CA PRO A 18 -0.09 -1.14 -37.54
C PRO A 18 -1.28 -2.06 -37.87
N THR A 19 -1.66 -2.14 -39.15
CA THR A 19 -2.72 -3.02 -39.64
C THR A 19 -2.30 -4.49 -39.66
N GLU A 20 -1.09 -4.78 -40.15
CA GLU A 20 -0.52 -6.13 -40.12
C GLU A 20 -0.34 -6.62 -38.68
N ILE A 21 0.20 -5.77 -37.80
CA ILE A 21 0.39 -6.09 -36.38
C ILE A 21 -0.94 -6.44 -35.70
N ALA A 22 -2.00 -5.68 -36.00
CA ALA A 22 -3.34 -5.93 -35.47
C ALA A 22 -3.88 -7.31 -35.91
N ASN A 23 -3.65 -7.67 -37.17
CA ASN A 23 -4.09 -8.93 -37.76
C ASN A 23 -3.27 -10.13 -37.26
N ASP A 24 -1.96 -9.98 -37.11
CA ASP A 24 -1.02 -11.00 -36.63
C ASP A 24 -1.27 -11.31 -35.15
N LEU A 25 -1.36 -10.27 -34.31
CA LEU A 25 -1.51 -10.40 -32.85
C LEU A 25 -2.97 -10.52 -32.38
N LYS A 26 -3.93 -10.44 -33.31
CA LYS A 26 -5.39 -10.46 -33.05
C LYS A 26 -5.79 -9.43 -32.00
N ILE A 27 -5.36 -8.19 -32.18
CA ILE A 27 -5.70 -7.04 -31.31
C ILE A 27 -6.29 -5.91 -32.14
N SER A 28 -7.01 -4.98 -31.49
CA SER A 28 -7.55 -3.82 -32.20
C SER A 28 -6.43 -2.89 -32.67
N ARG A 29 -6.61 -2.26 -33.85
CA ARG A 29 -5.72 -1.21 -34.35
C ARG A 29 -5.54 -0.08 -33.33
N THR A 30 -6.61 0.29 -32.63
CA THR A 30 -6.58 1.28 -31.54
C THR A 30 -5.64 0.88 -30.41
N ALA A 31 -5.55 -0.40 -30.07
CA ALA A 31 -4.60 -0.90 -29.08
C ALA A 31 -3.16 -0.73 -29.56
N VAL A 32 -2.86 -1.04 -30.83
CA VAL A 32 -1.54 -0.84 -31.43
C VAL A 32 -1.11 0.63 -31.36
N TYR A 33 -1.97 1.55 -31.82
CA TYR A 33 -1.70 2.98 -31.73
C TYR A 33 -1.54 3.49 -30.30
N SER A 34 -2.36 3.00 -29.36
CA SER A 34 -2.24 3.37 -27.95
C SER A 34 -0.92 2.91 -27.33
N ILE A 35 -0.44 1.72 -27.71
CA ILE A 35 0.85 1.19 -27.25
C ILE A 35 2.00 2.02 -27.83
N LYS A 36 1.99 2.27 -29.15
CA LYS A 36 2.99 3.13 -29.82
C LYS A 36 3.09 4.50 -29.16
N LYS A 37 1.96 5.21 -29.04
CA LYS A 37 1.89 6.54 -28.42
C LYS A 37 2.35 6.52 -26.97
N ARG A 38 2.02 5.47 -26.21
CA ARG A 38 2.47 5.32 -24.82
C ARG A 38 3.99 5.16 -24.75
N PHE A 39 4.56 4.34 -25.61
CA PHE A 39 6.00 4.12 -25.66
C PHE A 39 6.75 5.41 -26.02
N GLU A 40 6.29 6.15 -27.03
CA GLU A 40 6.88 7.44 -27.43
C GLU A 40 6.80 8.49 -26.30
N THR A 41 5.73 8.49 -25.50
CA THR A 41 5.53 9.50 -24.44
C THR A 41 6.12 9.13 -23.08
N GLN A 42 6.16 7.84 -22.73
CA GLN A 42 6.55 7.36 -21.39
C GLN A 42 7.78 6.46 -21.39
N GLY A 43 8.27 6.03 -22.57
CA GLY A 43 9.38 5.08 -22.70
C GLY A 43 9.05 3.66 -22.21
N THR A 44 7.79 3.37 -21.90
CA THR A 44 7.37 2.07 -21.35
C THR A 44 6.04 1.61 -21.90
N VAL A 45 5.90 0.29 -22.10
CA VAL A 45 4.62 -0.35 -22.45
C VAL A 45 3.84 -0.84 -21.24
N ALA A 46 4.43 -0.73 -20.05
CA ALA A 46 3.80 -1.14 -18.81
C ALA A 46 2.49 -0.38 -18.61
N ARG A 47 1.49 -1.08 -18.07
CA ARG A 47 0.25 -0.41 -17.65
C ARG A 47 0.59 0.45 -16.44
N LYS A 48 0.17 1.72 -16.48
CA LYS A 48 0.17 2.55 -15.26
C LYS A 48 -0.67 1.84 -14.21
N SER A 49 -0.09 1.63 -13.03
CA SER A 49 -0.85 1.12 -11.89
C SER A 49 -2.02 2.08 -11.60
N GLY A 50 -3.18 1.51 -11.27
CA GLY A 50 -4.33 2.31 -10.87
C GLY A 50 -3.94 3.19 -9.68
N GLN A 51 -4.13 4.51 -9.79
CA GLN A 51 -3.72 5.44 -8.73
C GLN A 51 -4.53 5.27 -7.43
N GLY A 52 -5.68 4.57 -7.50
CA GLY A 52 -6.56 4.37 -6.36
C GLY A 52 -7.04 5.68 -5.73
N ARG A 53 -7.75 5.59 -4.61
CA ARG A 53 -8.15 6.76 -3.82
C ARG A 53 -6.99 7.19 -2.92
N LYS A 54 -6.60 8.47 -3.01
CA LYS A 54 -5.63 9.07 -2.06
C LYS A 54 -6.16 8.94 -0.62
N ARG A 55 -5.29 8.54 0.31
CA ARG A 55 -5.65 8.41 1.73
C ARG A 55 -5.81 9.79 2.37
N THR A 56 -6.95 10.04 3.01
CA THR A 56 -7.25 11.33 3.68
C THR A 56 -7.10 11.25 5.20
N VAL A 57 -7.57 10.18 5.83
CA VAL A 57 -7.58 10.05 7.31
C VAL A 57 -6.24 9.54 7.85
N ARG A 58 -5.70 8.47 7.26
CA ARG A 58 -4.43 7.84 7.69
C ARG A 58 -3.24 8.48 6.99
N THR A 59 -2.99 9.76 7.30
CA THR A 59 -1.85 10.49 6.76
C THR A 59 -0.55 9.98 7.38
N LYS A 60 0.59 10.16 6.67
CA LYS A 60 1.90 9.77 7.18
C LYS A 60 2.23 10.45 8.52
N ALA A 61 1.89 11.74 8.64
CA ALA A 61 2.07 12.49 9.88
C ALA A 61 1.29 11.89 11.05
N LEU A 62 0.04 11.46 10.82
CA LEU A 62 -0.76 10.80 11.85
C LEU A 62 -0.16 9.45 12.25
N VAL A 63 0.29 8.65 11.28
CA VAL A 63 0.93 7.34 11.55
C VAL A 63 2.19 7.51 12.40
N ILE A 64 3.04 8.49 12.09
CA ILE A 64 4.26 8.79 12.87
C ILE A 64 3.88 9.23 14.29
N ARG A 65 2.88 10.10 14.44
CA ARG A 65 2.41 10.56 15.76
C ARG A 65 1.91 9.39 16.61
N VAL A 66 1.11 8.50 16.04
CA VAL A 66 0.62 7.30 16.72
C VAL A 66 1.76 6.36 17.09
N LYS A 67 2.74 6.15 16.19
CA LYS A 67 3.92 5.32 16.46
C LYS A 67 4.69 5.83 17.67
N ASN A 68 5.02 7.12 17.69
CA ASN A 68 5.79 7.72 18.78
C ASN A 68 5.05 7.62 20.11
N TYR A 69 3.73 7.88 20.11
CA TYR A 69 2.93 7.78 21.32
C TYR A 69 2.86 6.34 21.86
N LEU A 70 2.67 5.34 21.00
CA LEU A 70 2.68 3.93 21.43
C LEU A 70 4.05 3.50 21.95
N ALA A 71 5.14 4.00 21.36
CA ALA A 71 6.49 3.72 21.84
C ALA A 71 6.76 4.32 23.23
N SER A 72 6.24 5.53 23.52
CA SER A 72 6.35 6.15 24.84
C SER A 72 5.40 5.54 25.88
N ASN A 73 4.30 4.91 25.45
CA ASN A 73 3.25 4.43 26.33
C ASN A 73 2.86 2.96 26.00
N PRO A 74 3.74 1.98 26.27
CA PRO A 74 3.55 0.60 25.84
C PRO A 74 2.35 -0.12 26.48
N MET A 75 1.94 0.30 27.69
CA MET A 75 0.82 -0.33 28.42
C MET A 75 -0.57 0.19 28.00
N MET A 76 -0.63 1.22 27.13
CA MET A 76 -1.90 1.83 26.75
C MET A 76 -2.75 0.91 25.88
N THR A 77 -4.05 0.85 26.19
CA THR A 77 -5.01 0.15 25.35
C THR A 77 -5.33 0.95 24.09
N VAL A 78 -5.72 0.26 23.01
CA VAL A 78 -6.18 0.91 21.77
C VAL A 78 -7.28 1.93 22.05
N ARG A 79 -8.23 1.60 22.93
CA ARG A 79 -9.31 2.51 23.32
C ARG A 79 -8.79 3.77 24.02
N GLY A 80 -7.85 3.63 24.95
CA GLY A 80 -7.24 4.76 25.64
C GLY A 80 -6.47 5.69 24.69
N THR A 81 -5.67 5.10 23.81
CA THR A 81 -4.91 5.85 22.79
C THR A 81 -5.83 6.55 21.79
N ALA A 82 -6.92 5.90 21.37
CA ALA A 82 -7.90 6.49 20.46
C ALA A 82 -8.55 7.74 21.07
N LYS A 83 -8.97 7.67 22.34
CA LYS A 83 -9.50 8.82 23.08
C LYS A 83 -8.48 9.95 23.21
N LYS A 84 -7.22 9.63 23.55
CA LYS A 84 -6.18 10.66 23.72
C LYS A 84 -5.83 11.37 22.40
N MET A 85 -5.89 10.66 21.28
CA MET A 85 -5.54 11.17 19.96
C MET A 85 -6.74 11.69 19.16
N ASN A 86 -7.95 11.70 19.74
CA ASN A 86 -9.21 12.06 19.06
C ASN A 86 -9.42 11.29 17.75
N LEU A 87 -9.14 9.99 17.77
CA LEU A 87 -9.34 9.08 16.63
C LEU A 87 -10.45 8.08 16.92
N SER A 88 -11.12 7.59 15.87
CA SER A 88 -11.98 6.43 16.04
C SER A 88 -11.14 5.18 16.30
N GLU A 89 -11.65 4.28 17.15
CA GLU A 89 -10.94 3.03 17.47
C GLU A 89 -10.61 2.22 16.21
N VAL A 90 -11.52 2.19 15.23
CA VAL A 90 -11.34 1.51 13.95
C VAL A 90 -10.16 2.08 13.17
N THR A 91 -10.02 3.41 13.14
CA THR A 91 -8.91 4.08 12.46
C THR A 91 -7.59 3.73 13.12
N LEU A 92 -7.54 3.78 14.46
CA LEU A 92 -6.33 3.45 15.20
C LEU A 92 -5.94 1.97 15.02
N ARG A 93 -6.91 1.04 15.07
CA ARG A 93 -6.65 -0.39 14.80
C ARG A 93 -6.08 -0.61 13.40
N ARG A 94 -6.60 0.09 12.39
CA ARG A 94 -6.07 0.03 11.01
C ARG A 94 -4.67 0.59 10.89
N ILE A 95 -4.36 1.69 11.59
CA ILE A 95 -3.00 2.25 11.63
C ILE A 95 -2.03 1.23 12.25
N ILE A 96 -2.39 0.64 13.38
CA ILE A 96 -1.55 -0.35 14.05
C ILE A 96 -1.32 -1.58 13.15
N LYS A 97 -2.40 -2.14 12.60
CA LYS A 97 -2.33 -3.37 11.79
C LYS A 97 -1.70 -3.17 10.42
N ASP A 98 -2.17 -2.19 9.66
CA ASP A 98 -1.83 -2.07 8.23
C ASP A 98 -0.63 -1.16 7.99
N ASP A 99 -0.41 -0.15 8.86
CA ASP A 99 0.57 0.91 8.60
C ASP A 99 1.84 0.76 9.46
N LEU A 100 1.70 0.34 10.72
CA LEU A 100 2.84 0.05 11.60
C LEU A 100 3.34 -1.39 11.46
N GLY A 101 2.52 -2.28 10.90
CA GLY A 101 2.89 -3.67 10.63
C GLY A 101 3.28 -4.44 11.89
N THR A 102 2.85 -3.99 13.07
CA THR A 102 3.17 -4.68 14.33
C THR A 102 2.49 -6.05 14.29
N LYS A 103 3.30 -7.11 14.24
CA LYS A 103 2.85 -8.45 14.60
C LYS A 103 2.33 -8.39 16.04
N LYS A 104 1.36 -9.24 16.33
CA LYS A 104 0.77 -9.41 17.65
C LYS A 104 1.89 -9.87 18.61
N GLU A 105 2.64 -8.94 19.18
CA GLU A 105 3.49 -9.28 20.32
C GLU A 105 2.55 -9.63 21.46
N GLU A 106 2.68 -10.86 21.94
CA GLU A 106 1.95 -11.35 23.10
C GLU A 106 2.21 -10.39 24.25
N LYS A 107 1.14 -9.83 24.83
CA LYS A 107 1.27 -9.04 26.04
C LYS A 107 1.74 -9.97 27.16
N THR A 108 3.01 -9.92 27.51
CA THR A 108 3.47 -10.47 28.78
C THR A 108 3.03 -9.52 29.88
N TYR A 109 1.98 -9.87 30.59
CA TYR A 109 1.64 -9.24 31.86
C TYR A 109 2.73 -9.63 32.87
N ARG A 110 3.57 -8.68 33.30
CA ARG A 110 4.30 -8.85 34.57
C ARG A 110 3.32 -8.50 35.69
N TYR A 111 2.91 -9.52 36.44
CA TYR A 111 2.21 -9.34 37.70
C TYR A 111 3.29 -9.03 38.75
N ASP A 112 3.49 -7.75 39.04
CA ASP A 112 4.40 -7.33 40.10
C ASP A 112 3.66 -7.55 41.44
N GLY A 113 3.72 -8.80 41.90
CA GLY A 113 3.11 -9.24 43.15
C GLY A 113 3.81 -8.61 44.34
N HIS A 114 3.31 -7.47 44.83
CA HIS A 114 3.58 -7.05 46.18
C HIS A 114 2.82 -7.98 47.13
N LYS A 115 3.51 -9.01 47.64
CA LYS A 115 3.10 -9.74 48.83
C LYS A 115 2.94 -8.73 49.96
N GLY A 116 1.78 -8.71 50.60
CA GLY A 116 1.62 -8.05 51.89
C GLY A 116 2.62 -8.68 52.86
N GLU A 117 3.56 -7.88 53.34
CA GLU A 117 4.28 -8.17 54.57
C GLU A 117 3.29 -7.91 55.71
N GLU A 118 2.69 -8.99 56.22
CA GLU A 118 2.30 -9.05 57.63
C GLU A 118 3.58 -8.92 58.45
N VAL A 119 3.69 -7.85 59.22
CA VAL A 119 4.62 -7.78 60.35
C VAL A 119 3.80 -7.40 61.56
N VAL A 120 3.67 -8.41 62.42
CA VAL A 120 3.21 -8.52 63.82
C VAL A 120 2.93 -7.21 64.55
#